data_AF-A0A536G6E8-F1
#
_entry.id   AF-A0A536G6E8-F1
#
_cell.length_a   1.000
_cell.length_b   1.000
_cell.length_c   1.000
_cell.angle_alpha   90.00
_cell.angle_beta   90.00
_cell.angle_gamma   90.00
#
_symmetry.space_group_name_H-M   'P 1'
#
loop_
_entity.id
_entity.type
_entity.pdbx_description
1 polymer ?
#
loop_
_entity_poly.entity_id
_entity_poly.type
_entity_poly.pdbx_seq_one_letter_code
_entity_poly.pdbx_strand_id
1 'polypeptide(L)'
;MPIIRHHHEWYNGSGYPDRLIGDEIPKLARILHVADAFEAMTAQRPYRMTPLTPEQALGELRKFAGIQFDPTVVDAFVRTPWVHGVPDPGRREEPRQIPLIATAASRMAQASAAGTAGSSAGTATTNFTEKG
;
A
#
# COMPACT_ATOMS: atom_id res chain seq x y z
N MET A 1 4.01 -22.12 -16.40
CA MET A 1 2.58 -21.83 -16.14
C MET A 1 2.42 -20.35 -15.82
N PRO A 2 1.84 -19.53 -16.72
CA PRO A 2 1.75 -18.07 -16.53
C PRO A 2 1.07 -17.65 -15.23
N ILE A 3 0.06 -18.41 -14.78
CA ILE A 3 -0.68 -18.16 -13.55
C ILE A 3 0.25 -18.11 -12.33
N ILE A 4 1.10 -19.12 -12.16
CA ILE A 4 2.04 -19.22 -11.04
C ILE A 4 3.14 -18.15 -11.14
N ARG A 5 3.59 -17.81 -12.35
CA ARG A 5 4.62 -16.78 -12.52
C ARG A 5 4.11 -15.39 -12.14
N HIS A 6 2.89 -15.04 -12.53
CA HIS A 6 2.40 -13.65 -12.50
C HIS A 6 1.42 -13.37 -11.35
N HIS A 7 1.09 -14.32 -10.47
CA HIS A 7 0.18 -14.06 -9.34
C HIS A 7 0.75 -13.13 -8.27
N HIS A 8 2.01 -12.72 -8.36
CA HIS A 8 2.61 -11.67 -7.54
C HIS A 8 2.71 -10.31 -8.25
N GLU A 9 2.23 -10.21 -9.50
CA GLU A 9 2.07 -8.93 -10.17
C GLU A 9 0.96 -8.12 -9.49
N TRP A 10 1.17 -6.81 -9.38
CA TRP A 10 0.20 -5.88 -8.82
C TRP A 10 -0.52 -5.17 -9.95
N TYR A 11 -1.81 -4.93 -9.80
CA TYR A 11 -2.63 -4.30 -10.84
C TYR A 11 -2.06 -2.96 -11.35
N ASN A 12 -1.34 -2.22 -10.51
CA ASN A 12 -0.68 -0.95 -10.85
C ASN A 12 0.76 -1.08 -11.40
N GLY A 13 1.29 -2.28 -11.59
CA GLY A 13 2.66 -2.54 -12.06
C GLY A 13 3.76 -2.49 -10.99
N SER A 14 3.42 -2.34 -9.71
CA SER A 14 4.41 -2.33 -8.62
C SER A 14 4.84 -3.74 -8.16
N GLY A 15 4.27 -4.78 -8.74
CA GLY A 15 4.55 -6.19 -8.42
C GLY A 15 5.77 -6.74 -9.15
N TYR A 16 5.89 -8.07 -9.17
CA TYR A 16 7.00 -8.79 -9.80
C TYR A 16 6.51 -10.12 -10.39
N PRO A 17 7.26 -10.77 -11.30
CA PRO A 17 8.62 -10.44 -11.77
C PRO A 17 8.72 -9.46 -12.93
N ASP A 18 7.68 -9.32 -13.74
CA ASP A 18 7.72 -8.65 -15.05
C ASP A 18 7.08 -7.25 -15.02
N ARG A 19 6.43 -6.87 -13.91
CA ARG A 19 5.81 -5.55 -13.67
C ARG A 19 4.68 -5.21 -14.65
N LEU A 20 3.90 -6.22 -14.99
CA LEU A 20 2.73 -6.09 -15.85
C LEU A 20 1.67 -5.19 -15.21
N ILE A 21 0.96 -4.40 -16.01
CA ILE A 21 -0.06 -3.45 -15.54
C ILE A 21 -1.45 -3.88 -16.01
N GLY A 22 -2.41 -3.83 -15.09
CA GLY A 22 -3.83 -3.98 -15.40
C GLY A 22 -4.15 -5.30 -16.13
N ASP A 23 -4.66 -5.18 -17.36
CA ASP A 23 -5.07 -6.31 -18.17
C ASP A 23 -3.92 -7.08 -18.84
N GLU A 24 -2.69 -6.56 -18.79
CA GLU A 24 -1.49 -7.30 -19.22
C GLU A 24 -1.24 -8.52 -18.31
N ILE A 25 -1.69 -8.43 -17.05
CA ILE A 25 -1.63 -9.55 -16.10
C ILE A 25 -2.68 -10.60 -16.51
N PRO A 26 -2.28 -11.87 -16.72
CA PRO A 26 -3.23 -12.92 -17.05
C PRO A 26 -4.42 -12.96 -16.09
N LYS A 27 -5.64 -13.01 -16.62
CA LYS A 27 -6.88 -12.95 -15.82
C LYS A 27 -6.90 -13.97 -14.66
N LEU A 28 -6.44 -15.19 -14.91
CA LEU A 28 -6.36 -16.23 -13.88
C LEU A 28 -5.32 -15.91 -12.79
N ALA A 29 -4.24 -15.20 -13.12
CA ALA A 29 -3.27 -14.74 -12.12
C ALA A 29 -3.88 -13.64 -11.24
N ARG A 30 -4.66 -12.71 -11.80
CA ARG A 30 -5.40 -11.68 -11.03
C ARG A 30 -6.43 -12.31 -10.07
N ILE A 31 -7.15 -13.34 -10.53
CA ILE A 31 -8.08 -14.12 -9.70
C ILE A 31 -7.34 -14.83 -8.57
N LEU A 32 -6.26 -15.54 -8.90
CA LEU A 32 -5.45 -16.26 -7.93
C LEU A 32 -4.87 -15.33 -6.86
N HIS A 33 -4.36 -14.16 -7.24
CA HIS A 33 -3.78 -13.19 -6.30
C HIS A 33 -4.81 -12.73 -5.25
N VAL A 34 -6.06 -12.47 -5.64
CA VAL A 34 -7.12 -12.12 -4.68
C VAL A 34 -7.44 -13.28 -3.73
N ALA A 35 -7.57 -14.50 -4.26
CA ALA A 35 -7.85 -15.69 -3.46
C ALA A 35 -6.73 -16.01 -2.46
N ASP A 36 -5.48 -16.01 -2.92
CA ASP A 36 -4.27 -16.26 -2.11
C ASP A 36 -4.11 -15.21 -1.01
N ALA A 37 -4.31 -13.93 -1.33
CA ALA A 37 -4.26 -12.86 -0.34
C ALA A 37 -5.34 -13.02 0.74
N PHE A 38 -6.58 -13.36 0.36
CA PHE A 38 -7.66 -13.59 1.32
C PHE A 38 -7.35 -14.78 2.23
N GLU A 39 -6.94 -15.92 1.65
CA GLU A 39 -6.56 -17.11 2.43
C GLU A 39 -5.40 -16.80 3.39
N ALA A 40 -4.36 -16.12 2.92
CA ALA A 40 -3.22 -15.71 3.74
C ALA A 40 -3.64 -14.79 4.90
N MET A 41 -4.66 -13.95 4.69
CA MET A 41 -5.20 -13.07 5.73
C MET A 41 -6.04 -13.82 6.77
N THR A 42 -6.84 -14.80 6.38
CA THR A 42 -7.80 -15.48 7.27
C THR A 42 -7.30 -16.81 7.83
N ALA A 43 -6.22 -17.38 7.29
CA ALA A 43 -5.66 -18.63 7.76
C ALA A 43 -4.92 -18.46 9.10
N GLN A 44 -5.09 -19.46 9.98
CA GLN A 44 -4.30 -19.58 11.20
C GLN A 44 -2.92 -20.17 10.87
N ARG A 45 -1.90 -19.31 10.87
CA ARG A 45 -0.51 -19.69 10.55
C ARG A 45 0.35 -19.61 11.82
N PRO A 46 1.37 -20.49 11.98
CA PRO A 46 2.19 -20.56 13.21
C PRO A 46 2.84 -19.24 13.64
N TYR A 47 3.10 -18.35 12.68
CA TYR A 47 3.79 -17.08 12.90
C TYR A 47 2.84 -15.87 13.00
N ARG A 48 1.53 -16.07 12.91
CA ARG A 48 0.53 -14.99 13.00
C ARG A 48 -0.35 -15.23 14.22
N MET A 49 -0.27 -14.31 15.20
CA MET A 49 -0.96 -14.47 16.48
C MET A 49 -2.49 -14.47 16.36
N THR A 50 -3.05 -13.78 15.36
CA THR A 50 -4.51 -13.74 15.15
C THR A 50 -4.83 -13.59 13.66
N PRO A 51 -5.62 -14.51 13.06
CA PRO A 51 -6.14 -14.33 11.71
C PRO A 51 -7.08 -13.12 11.62
N LEU A 52 -7.16 -12.51 10.45
CA LEU A 52 -8.16 -11.48 10.21
C LEU A 52 -9.55 -12.11 10.08
N THR A 53 -10.58 -11.39 10.52
CA THR A 53 -11.97 -11.75 10.21
C THR A 53 -12.25 -11.56 8.72
N PRO A 54 -13.29 -12.22 8.16
CA PRO A 54 -13.70 -11.99 6.78
C PRO A 54 -13.97 -10.51 6.45
N GLU A 55 -14.51 -9.75 7.40
CA GLU A 55 -14.73 -8.30 7.27
C GLU A 55 -13.42 -7.52 7.13
N GLN A 56 -12.45 -7.79 8.01
CA GLN A 56 -11.13 -7.16 7.94
C GLN A 56 -10.40 -7.51 6.65
N ALA A 57 -10.45 -8.78 6.24
CA ALA A 57 -9.84 -9.25 5.00
C ALA A 57 -10.49 -8.60 3.76
N LEU A 58 -11.82 -8.54 3.70
CA LEU A 58 -12.54 -7.83 2.63
C LEU A 58 -12.19 -6.34 2.60
N GLY A 59 -12.08 -5.70 3.78
CA GLY A 59 -11.66 -4.31 3.91
C GLY A 59 -10.28 -4.06 3.30
N GLU A 60 -9.31 -4.96 3.52
CA GLU A 60 -7.97 -4.85 2.91
C GLU A 60 -8.00 -5.07 1.39
N LEU A 61 -8.78 -6.05 0.88
CA LEU A 61 -8.98 -6.23 -0.57
C LEU A 61 -9.55 -4.96 -1.22
N ARG A 62 -10.61 -4.38 -0.62
CA ARG A 62 -11.21 -3.12 -1.09
C ARG A 62 -10.25 -1.94 -1.02
N LYS A 63 -9.47 -1.84 0.06
CA LYS A 63 -8.49 -0.78 0.29
C LYS A 63 -7.34 -0.79 -0.73
N PHE A 64 -7.01 -1.94 -1.31
CA PHE A 64 -5.94 -2.08 -2.30
C PHE A 64 -6.42 -2.46 -3.71
N ALA A 65 -7.73 -2.43 -3.97
CA ALA A 65 -8.29 -2.51 -5.31
C ALA A 65 -7.78 -1.36 -6.19
N GLY A 66 -7.32 -1.69 -7.40
CA GLY A 66 -6.69 -0.76 -8.34
C GLY A 66 -5.21 -0.49 -8.09
N ILE A 67 -4.66 -0.98 -6.96
CA ILE A 67 -3.25 -0.89 -6.62
C ILE A 67 -2.63 -2.28 -6.73
N GLN A 68 -2.93 -3.15 -5.76
CA GLN A 68 -2.44 -4.52 -5.73
C GLN A 68 -3.40 -5.44 -6.48
N PHE A 69 -4.70 -5.28 -6.23
CA PHE A 69 -5.74 -6.18 -6.75
C PHE A 69 -6.50 -5.55 -7.90
N ASP A 70 -6.97 -6.40 -8.81
CA ASP A 70 -7.92 -5.99 -9.85
C ASP A 70 -9.28 -5.64 -9.21
N PRO A 71 -9.80 -4.40 -9.39
CA PRO A 71 -11.10 -3.99 -8.86
C PRO A 71 -12.25 -4.90 -9.28
N THR A 72 -12.22 -5.41 -10.51
CA THR A 72 -13.29 -6.25 -11.08
C THR A 72 -13.27 -7.64 -10.46
N VAL A 73 -12.08 -8.16 -10.13
CA VAL A 73 -11.94 -9.42 -9.41
C VAL A 73 -12.40 -9.26 -7.96
N VAL A 74 -12.06 -8.16 -7.29
CA VAL A 74 -12.53 -7.88 -5.93
C VAL A 74 -14.07 -7.80 -5.90
N ASP A 75 -14.71 -7.13 -6.86
CA ASP A 75 -16.16 -7.12 -6.99
C ASP A 75 -16.78 -8.50 -7.22
N ALA A 76 -16.10 -9.37 -7.98
CA ALA A 76 -16.53 -10.75 -8.15
C ALA A 76 -16.40 -11.53 -6.84
N PHE A 77 -15.31 -11.31 -6.09
CA PHE A 77 -15.03 -11.98 -4.83
C PHE A 77 -16.08 -11.67 -3.75
N VAL A 78 -16.60 -10.43 -3.69
CA VAL A 78 -17.68 -10.03 -2.75
C VAL A 78 -18.94 -10.89 -2.88
N ARG A 79 -19.16 -11.46 -4.08
CA ARG A 79 -20.33 -12.31 -4.37
C ARG A 79 -20.11 -13.78 -4.03
N THR A 80 -18.97 -14.14 -3.45
CA THR A 80 -18.65 -15.52 -3.08
C THR A 80 -19.08 -15.86 -1.65
N PRO A 81 -19.27 -17.15 -1.30
CA PRO A 81 -19.65 -17.56 0.05
C PRO A 81 -18.65 -17.16 1.15
N TRP A 82 -17.39 -16.87 0.80
CA TRP A 82 -16.34 -16.49 1.75
C TRP A 82 -16.60 -15.18 2.49
N VAL A 83 -17.33 -14.27 1.84
CA VAL A 83 -17.66 -12.94 2.37
C VAL A 83 -19.14 -12.59 2.19
N HIS A 84 -19.98 -13.57 1.89
CA HIS A 84 -21.41 -13.34 1.76
C HIS A 84 -22.01 -12.88 3.10
N GLY A 85 -22.74 -11.77 3.09
CA GLY A 85 -23.34 -11.16 4.29
C GLY A 85 -22.36 -10.36 5.15
N VAL A 86 -21.09 -10.26 4.76
CA VAL A 86 -20.11 -9.36 5.37
C VAL A 86 -20.36 -7.93 4.89
N PRO A 87 -20.35 -6.91 5.77
CA PRO A 87 -20.43 -5.50 5.35
C PRO A 87 -19.33 -5.16 4.34
N ASP A 88 -19.73 -4.70 3.15
CA ASP A 88 -18.80 -4.27 2.10
C ASP A 88 -18.68 -2.74 2.12
N PRO A 89 -17.48 -2.18 2.35
CA PRO A 89 -17.27 -0.73 2.26
C PRO A 89 -17.39 -0.19 0.82
N GLY A 90 -17.53 -1.05 -0.18
CA GLY A 90 -17.71 -0.69 -1.58
C GLY A 90 -16.42 -0.26 -2.27
N ARG A 91 -16.55 0.08 -3.57
CA ARG A 91 -15.43 0.66 -4.34
C ARG A 91 -15.15 2.07 -3.83
N ARG A 92 -13.87 2.42 -3.75
CA ARG A 92 -13.47 3.82 -3.60
C ARG A 92 -13.56 4.48 -4.98
N GLU A 93 -14.29 5.58 -5.06
CA GLU A 93 -14.47 6.35 -6.30
C GLU A 93 -13.21 7.17 -6.65
N GLU A 94 -12.48 7.61 -5.62
CA GLU A 94 -11.29 8.44 -5.78
C GLU A 94 -10.01 7.58 -5.95
N PRO A 95 -9.26 7.76 -7.06
CA PRO A 95 -7.96 7.11 -7.24
C PRO A 95 -6.99 7.53 -6.14
N ARG A 96 -6.42 6.58 -5.40
CA ARG A 96 -5.37 6.90 -4.42
C ARG A 96 -4.14 7.38 -5.19
N GLN A 97 -3.69 8.61 -4.95
CA GLN A 97 -2.37 9.05 -5.40
C GLN A 97 -1.33 8.14 -4.74
N ILE A 98 -0.75 7.23 -5.53
CA ILE A 98 0.41 6.45 -5.11
C ILE A 98 1.61 7.38 -5.31
N PRO A 99 2.39 7.70 -4.26
CA PRO A 99 3.68 8.31 -4.50
C PRO A 99 4.49 7.29 -5.31
N LEU A 100 4.76 7.61 -6.58
CA LEU A 100 5.78 6.92 -7.35
C LEU A 100 7.03 6.84 -6.47
N ILE A 101 7.79 5.74 -6.51
CA ILE A 101 9.02 5.60 -5.70
C ILE A 101 9.95 6.82 -5.91
N ALA A 102 9.89 7.45 -7.10
CA ALA A 102 10.54 8.73 -7.39
C ALA A 102 10.10 9.88 -6.47
N THR A 103 8.79 10.06 -6.23
CA THR A 103 8.24 11.12 -5.36
C THR A 103 8.52 10.92 -3.87
N ALA A 104 8.62 9.68 -3.38
CA ALA A 104 9.01 9.42 -1.99
C ALA A 104 10.49 9.80 -1.76
N ALA A 105 11.37 9.45 -2.70
CA ALA A 105 12.76 9.89 -2.69
C ALA A 105 12.88 11.42 -2.77
N SER A 106 12.08 12.09 -3.61
CA SER A 106 12.06 13.56 -3.68
C SER A 106 11.60 14.24 -2.38
N ARG A 107 10.64 13.67 -1.65
CA ARG A 107 10.22 14.21 -0.33
C ARG A 107 11.29 14.05 0.74
N MET A 108 12.02 12.93 0.75
CA MET A 108 13.16 12.74 1.67
C MET A 108 14.32 13.70 1.34
N ALA A 109 14.58 13.95 0.04
CA ALA A 109 15.59 14.91 -0.39
C ALA A 109 15.22 16.37 -0.10
N GLN A 110 13.93 16.73 -0.16
CA GLN A 110 13.47 18.08 0.19
C GLN A 110 13.45 18.30 1.72
N ALA A 111 13.13 17.27 2.50
CA ALA A 111 13.17 17.33 3.96
C ALA A 111 14.60 17.52 4.51
N SER A 112 15.62 16.95 3.85
CA SER A 112 17.02 17.16 4.22
C SER A 112 17.55 18.55 3.83
N ALA A 113 17.05 19.14 2.75
CA ALA A 113 17.41 20.50 2.34
C ALA A 113 16.82 21.60 3.24
N ALA A 114 15.66 21.36 3.88
CA ALA A 114 15.05 22.32 4.79
C ALA A 114 15.75 22.42 6.17
N GLY A 115 16.60 21.44 6.51
CA GLY A 115 17.33 21.41 7.79
C GLY A 115 18.64 22.20 7.84
N THR A 116 19.14 22.71 6.70
CA THR A 116 20.45 23.37 6.61
C THR A 116 20.41 24.90 6.61
N ALA A 117 19.22 25.52 6.60
CA ALA A 117 19.04 26.98 6.55
C ALA A 117 18.85 27.64 7.92
N GLY A 118 19.58 27.18 8.96
CA GLY A 118 19.40 27.66 10.33
C GLY A 118 20.68 27.65 11.16
N SER A 119 21.73 28.35 10.73
CA SER A 119 22.81 28.76 11.64
C SER A 119 23.56 29.97 11.07
N SER A 120 23.18 31.17 11.53
CA SER A 120 23.98 32.37 11.36
C SER A 120 24.39 32.91 12.74
N ALA A 121 25.70 32.90 12.93
CA ALA A 121 26.49 33.37 14.05
C ALA A 121 25.96 34.64 14.76
N GLY A 122 25.84 34.56 16.09
CA GLY A 122 25.74 35.72 16.98
C GLY A 122 27.11 36.05 17.57
N THR A 123 27.73 37.13 17.11
CA THR A 123 28.96 37.69 17.67
C THR A 123 28.63 38.37 19.01
N ALA A 124 29.06 37.77 20.12
CA ALA A 124 28.88 38.36 21.44
C ALA A 124 30.01 39.37 21.72
N THR A 125 29.71 40.65 21.62
CA THR A 125 30.52 41.75 22.15
C THR A 125 30.31 41.80 23.67
N THR A 126 31.40 41.57 24.41
CA THR A 126 31.51 41.78 25.86
C THR A 126 31.25 43.24 26.22
N ASN A 127 30.45 43.50 27.25
CA ASN A 127 30.62 44.67 28.12
C ASN A 127 30.14 44.35 29.54
N PHE A 128 31.05 44.55 30.49
CA PHE A 128 30.93 44.30 31.92
C PHE A 128 31.00 45.66 32.62
N THR A 129 29.93 46.09 33.29
CA THR A 129 29.91 47.21 34.25
C THR A 129 28.65 47.03 35.11
N GLU A 130 28.74 46.42 36.29
CA GLU A 130 29.05 46.97 37.62
C GLU A 130 27.82 47.55 38.35
N LYS A 131 27.76 47.22 39.65
CA LYS A 131 26.63 47.25 40.58
C LYS A 131 26.12 48.66 40.92
N GLY A 132 24.84 48.72 41.28
CA GLY A 132 24.20 49.79 42.04
C GLY A 132 22.79 49.37 42.43
#